data_AF-A0A7V0IUV0-F1
#
_entry.id   AF-A0A7V0IUV0-F1
#
_cell.length_a   1.000
_cell.length_b   1.000
_cell.length_c   1.000
_cell.angle_alpha   90.00
_cell.angle_beta   90.00
_cell.angle_gamma   90.00
#
_symmetry.space_group_name_H-M   'P 1'
#
loop_
_entity.id
_entity.type
_entity.pdbx_description
1 polymer ?
#
loop_
_entity_poly.entity_id
_entity_poly.type
_entity_poly.pdbx_seq_one_letter_code
_entity_poly.pdbx_strand_id
1 'polypeptide(L)'
;AIQSCIDIGAHIISDSQWETPSTQAEIFEILAENKVITKSLAKKMIQMAGFRNRIVHEYEKTDMKIVHTVWKKHLTDIKKYCKAVVLKYNL
;
A
#
# COMPACT_ATOMS: atom_id res chain seq x y z
N ALA A 1 6.00 -2.62 7.45
CA ALA A 1 4.56 -2.81 7.23
C ALA A 1 4.13 -2.38 5.83
N ILE A 2 4.18 -1.08 5.46
CA ILE A 2 3.81 -0.67 4.08
C ILE A 2 4.73 -1.26 3.01
N GLN A 3 6.05 -1.36 3.27
CA GLN A 3 6.99 -2.04 2.36
C GLN A 3 6.55 -3.47 2.07
N SER A 4 6.17 -4.22 3.11
CA SER A 4 5.66 -5.59 2.94
C SER A 4 4.39 -5.66 2.09
N CYS A 5 3.49 -4.67 2.16
CA CYS A 5 2.33 -4.60 1.26
C CYS A 5 2.74 -4.35 -0.20
N ILE A 6 3.80 -3.57 -0.41
CA ILE A 6 4.37 -3.31 -1.74
C ILE A 6 4.99 -4.60 -2.29
N ASP A 7 5.78 -5.29 -1.47
CA ASP A 7 6.44 -6.55 -1.85
C ASP A 7 5.40 -7.64 -2.19
N ILE A 8 4.35 -7.79 -1.38
CA ILE A 8 3.22 -8.70 -1.66
C ILE A 8 2.54 -8.32 -2.98
N GLY A 9 2.27 -7.03 -3.19
CA GLY A 9 1.63 -6.55 -4.42
C GLY A 9 2.47 -6.83 -5.66
N ALA A 10 3.78 -6.59 -5.60
CA ALA A 10 4.71 -6.89 -6.67
C ALA A 10 4.80 -8.40 -6.96
N HIS A 11 4.83 -9.22 -5.92
CA HIS A 11 4.81 -10.68 -6.07
C HIS A 11 3.53 -11.16 -6.78
N ILE A 12 2.37 -10.64 -6.38
CA ILE A 12 1.08 -10.94 -7.02
C ILE A 12 1.09 -10.55 -8.51
N ILE A 13 1.60 -9.36 -8.83
CA ILE A 13 1.70 -8.87 -10.21
C ILE A 13 2.59 -9.79 -11.05
N SER A 14 3.74 -10.18 -10.50
CA SER A 14 4.69 -11.09 -11.15
C SER A 14 4.07 -12.46 -11.40
N ASP A 15 3.44 -13.07 -10.39
CA ASP A 15 2.80 -14.40 -10.52
C ASP A 15 1.63 -14.38 -11.50
N SER A 16 0.92 -13.25 -11.59
CA SER A 16 -0.23 -13.08 -12.48
C SER A 16 0.16 -12.67 -13.90
N GLN A 17 1.45 -12.48 -14.19
CA GLN A 17 2.00 -12.04 -15.49
C GLN A 17 1.35 -10.73 -16.00
N TRP A 18 1.06 -9.81 -15.08
CA TRP A 18 0.52 -8.50 -15.43
C TRP A 18 1.63 -7.52 -15.85
N GLU A 19 1.21 -6.31 -16.23
CA GLU A 19 2.14 -5.22 -16.55
C GLU A 19 3.13 -4.98 -15.39
N THR A 20 4.40 -4.77 -15.75
CA THR A 20 5.44 -4.53 -14.76
C THR A 20 5.36 -3.09 -14.26
N PRO A 21 5.18 -2.85 -12.95
CA PRO A 21 5.09 -1.52 -12.40
C PRO A 21 6.45 -0.81 -12.49
N SER A 22 6.43 0.43 -12.99
CA SER A 22 7.56 1.36 -13.00
C SER A 22 7.71 2.11 -11.68
N THR A 23 6.63 2.21 -10.89
CA THR A 23 6.62 2.89 -9.59
C THR A 23 5.91 2.07 -8.50
N GLN A 24 6.22 2.38 -7.23
CA GLN A 24 5.52 1.77 -6.10
C GLN A 24 4.01 2.14 -6.06
N ALA A 25 3.62 3.26 -6.68
CA ALA A 25 2.22 3.65 -6.76
C ALA A 25 1.45 2.74 -7.73
N GLU A 26 2.04 2.48 -8.89
CA GLU A 26 1.46 1.62 -9.94
C GLU A 26 1.14 0.21 -9.43
N ILE A 27 1.92 -0.33 -8.48
CA ILE A 27 1.59 -1.62 -7.83
C ILE A 27 0.15 -1.62 -7.31
N PHE A 28 -0.27 -0.57 -6.61
CA PHE A 28 -1.63 -0.52 -6.06
C PHE A 28 -2.69 -0.19 -7.12
N GLU A 29 -2.31 0.50 -8.20
CA GLU A 29 -3.19 0.80 -9.34
C GLU A 29 -3.50 -0.48 -10.13
N ILE A 30 -2.47 -1.23 -10.50
CA ILE A 30 -2.59 -2.52 -11.19
C ILE A 30 -3.42 -3.52 -10.37
N LEU A 31 -3.21 -3.58 -9.04
CA LEU A 31 -4.03 -4.41 -8.15
C LEU A 31 -5.51 -3.98 -8.14
N ALA A 32 -5.81 -2.68 -8.29
CA ALA A 32 -7.18 -2.20 -8.35
C ALA A 32 -7.83 -2.46 -9.71
N GLU A 33 -7.08 -2.31 -10.80
CA GLU A 33 -7.52 -2.63 -12.17
C GLU A 33 -7.89 -4.10 -12.29
N ASN A 34 -7.09 -4.99 -11.69
CA ASN A 34 -7.34 -6.43 -11.62
C ASN A 34 -8.30 -6.85 -10.50
N LYS A 35 -8.97 -5.88 -9.85
CA LYS A 35 -10.00 -6.09 -8.83
C LYS A 35 -9.52 -6.92 -7.62
N VAL A 36 -8.23 -6.88 -7.30
CA VAL A 36 -7.67 -7.45 -6.06
C VAL A 36 -8.04 -6.56 -4.88
N ILE A 37 -7.98 -5.24 -5.07
CA ILE A 37 -8.40 -4.23 -4.10
C ILE A 37 -9.34 -3.21 -4.75
N THR A 38 -10.06 -2.44 -3.95
CA THR A 38 -10.90 -1.36 -4.47
C THR A 38 -10.05 -0.15 -4.87
N LYS A 39 -10.50 0.64 -5.87
CA LYS A 39 -9.84 1.91 -6.26
C LYS A 39 -9.67 2.87 -5.07
N SER A 40 -10.64 2.90 -4.15
CA SER A 40 -10.57 3.71 -2.93
C SER A 40 -9.45 3.24 -1.99
N LEU A 41 -9.29 1.93 -1.82
CA LEU A 41 -8.22 1.36 -1.00
C LEU A 41 -6.85 1.59 -1.66
N ALA A 42 -6.73 1.41 -2.98
CA ALA A 42 -5.50 1.69 -3.71
C ALA A 42 -5.02 3.13 -3.49
N LYS A 43 -5.89 4.13 -3.66
CA LYS A 43 -5.57 5.54 -3.40
C LYS A 43 -4.99 5.78 -2.00
N LYS A 44 -5.52 5.11 -0.98
CA LYS A 44 -5.02 5.22 0.40
C LYS A 44 -3.66 4.56 0.59
N MET A 45 -3.44 3.40 -0.04
CA MET A 45 -2.16 2.69 0.01
C MET A 45 -1.06 3.48 -0.69
N ILE A 46 -1.37 4.12 -1.84
CA ILE A 46 -0.45 5.02 -2.56
C ILE A 46 -0.05 6.21 -1.68
N GLN A 47 -1.02 6.87 -1.04
CA GLN A 47 -0.76 7.96 -0.09
C GLN A 47 0.13 7.50 1.07
N MET A 48 -0.10 6.30 1.60
CA MET A 48 0.71 5.73 2.68
C MET A 48 2.14 5.43 2.24
N ALA A 49 2.32 4.88 1.03
CA ALA A 49 3.64 4.63 0.45
C ALA A 49 4.42 5.96 0.25
N GLY A 50 3.76 6.99 -0.28
CA GLY A 50 4.34 8.32 -0.42
C GLY A 50 4.67 8.99 0.93
N PHE A 51 3.79 8.84 1.92
CA PHE A 51 4.01 9.38 3.26
C PHE A 51 5.22 8.74 3.96
N ARG A 52 5.40 7.42 3.83
CA ARG A 52 6.60 6.72 4.31
C ARG A 52 7.87 7.32 3.69
N ASN A 53 7.87 7.54 2.37
CA ASN A 53 9.03 8.11 1.68
C ASN A 53 9.32 9.54 2.17
N ARG A 54 8.29 10.36 2.43
CA ARG A 54 8.47 11.73 2.95
C ARG A 54 8.97 11.75 4.40
N ILE A 55 8.40 10.92 5.28
CA ILE A 55 8.82 10.86 6.69
C ILE A 55 10.30 10.46 6.84
N VAL A 56 10.77 9.49 6.05
CA VAL A 56 12.18 9.04 6.13
C VAL A 56 13.16 10.20 5.87
N HIS A 57 12.77 11.18 5.06
CA HIS A 57 13.58 12.35 4.77
C HIS A 57 13.30 13.56 5.68
N GLU A 58 12.09 13.68 6.25
CA GLU A 58 11.67 14.85 7.05
C GLU A 58 11.57 14.58 8.56
N TYR A 59 12.03 13.41 9.04
CA TYR A 59 11.86 12.96 10.44
C TYR A 59 12.40 13.97 11.48
N GLU A 60 13.44 14.74 11.13
CA GLU A 60 14.03 15.76 12.02
C GLU A 60 13.13 16.99 12.25
N LYS A 61 12.14 17.23 11.38
CA LYS A 61 11.27 18.42 11.40
C LYS A 61 9.80 18.12 11.69
N THR A 62 9.44 16.84 11.89
CA THR A 62 8.03 16.40 11.91
C THR A 62 7.47 16.29 13.32
N ASP A 63 6.28 16.86 13.57
CA ASP A 63 5.55 16.73 14.84
C ASP A 63 5.10 15.28 15.09
N MET A 64 5.63 14.67 16.14
CA MET A 64 5.35 13.29 16.56
C MET A 64 3.85 13.00 16.79
N LYS A 65 3.03 14.01 17.15
CA LYS A 65 1.58 13.83 17.32
C LYS A 65 0.86 13.59 15.98
N ILE A 66 1.34 14.24 14.92
CA ILE A 66 0.82 14.07 13.57
C ILE A 66 1.19 12.67 13.07
N VAL A 67 2.46 12.27 13.25
CA VAL A 67 2.95 10.94 12.88
C VAL A 67 2.11 9.84 13.55
N HIS A 68 1.85 9.96 14.86
CA HIS A 68 1.10 8.94 15.60
C HIS A 68 -0.36 8.82 15.14
N THR A 69 -1.03 9.93 14.85
CA THR A 69 -2.42 9.95 14.36
C THR A 69 -2.52 9.33 12.97
N VAL A 70 -1.60 9.71 12.09
CA VAL A 70 -1.51 9.18 10.72
C VAL A 70 -1.19 7.67 10.77
N TRP A 71 -0.34 7.24 11.70
CA TRP A 71 0.01 5.83 11.86
C TRP A 71 -1.17 4.93 12.28
N LYS A 72 -2.02 5.39 13.21
CA LYS A 72 -3.25 4.66 13.58
C LYS A 72 -4.19 4.46 12.39
N LYS A 73 -4.34 5.48 11.55
CA LYS A 73 -5.18 5.40 10.34
C LYS A 73 -4.61 4.39 9.34
N HIS A 74 -3.30 4.41 9.14
CA HIS A 74 -2.58 3.51 8.24
C HIS A 74 -2.70 2.03 8.62
N LEU A 75 -2.65 1.70 9.92
CA LEU A 75 -2.85 0.31 10.39
C LEU A 75 -4.21 -0.26 9.96
N THR A 76 -5.26 0.56 9.93
CA THR A 76 -6.59 0.12 9.50
C THR A 76 -6.64 -0.18 8.00
N ASP A 77 -5.99 0.64 7.19
CA ASP A 77 -5.95 0.44 5.74
C ASP A 77 -5.07 -0.76 5.35
N ILE A 78 -3.96 -1.00 6.06
CA ILE A 78 -3.14 -2.22 5.90
C ILE A 78 -3.97 -3.48 6.19
N LYS A 79 -4.73 -3.50 7.30
CA LYS A 79 -5.62 -4.65 7.61
C LYS A 79 -6.64 -4.90 6.50
N LYS A 80 -7.20 -3.84 5.92
CA LYS A 80 -8.14 -3.95 4.78
C LYS A 80 -7.46 -4.50 3.53
N TYR A 81 -6.23 -4.06 3.25
CA TYR A 81 -5.41 -4.59 2.16
C TYR A 81 -5.16 -6.09 2.33
N CYS A 82 -4.64 -6.51 3.49
CA CYS A 82 -4.38 -7.93 3.77
C CYS A 82 -5.65 -8.78 3.62
N LYS A 83 -6.79 -8.32 4.17
CA LYS A 83 -8.07 -9.01 4.04
C LYS A 83 -8.51 -9.16 2.58
N ALA A 84 -8.33 -8.12 1.76
CA ALA A 84 -8.70 -8.16 0.35
C ALA A 84 -7.84 -9.16 -0.44
N VAL A 85 -6.53 -9.19 -0.18
CA VAL A 85 -5.61 -10.16 -0.81
C VAL A 85 -5.98 -11.60 -0.43
N VAL A 86 -6.19 -11.86 0.87
CA VAL A 86 -6.58 -13.20 1.36
C VAL A 86 -7.89 -13.66 0.73
N LEU A 87 -8.92 -12.80 0.69
CA LEU A 87 -10.21 -13.13 0.08
C LEU A 87 -10.11 -13.38 -1.42
N LYS A 88 -9.22 -12.67 -2.13
CA LYS A 88 -9.05 -12.82 -3.58
C LYS A 88 -8.40 -14.16 -3.95
N TYR A 89 -7.44 -14.61 -3.16
CA TYR A 89 -6.63 -15.80 -3.43
C TYR A 89 -7.00 -17.02 -2.58
N ASN A 90 -8.02 -16.90 -1.72
CA ASN A 90 -8.51 -17.98 -0.86
C ASN A 90 -7.41 -18.57 0.05
N LEU A 91 -6.50 -17.70 0.52
CA LEU A 91 -5.43 -18.03 1.46
C LEU A 91 -5.94 -18.27 2.88
#